data_AF-A0A673L3N9-F1
#
_entry.id   AF-A0A673L3N9-F1
#
_cell.length_a   1.000
_cell.length_b   1.000
_cell.length_c   1.000
_cell.angle_alpha   90.00
_cell.angle_beta   90.00
_cell.angle_gamma   90.00
#
_symmetry.space_group_name_H-M   'P 1'
#
loop_
_entity.id
_entity.type
_entity.pdbx_description
1 polymer ?
#
loop_
_entity_poly.entity_id
_entity_poly.type
_entity_poly.pdbx_seq_one_letter_code
_entity_poly.pdbx_strand_id
1 'polypeptide(L)' 'MPAICCAVGCNNSCQRNPKLQFYSIPKELDRRNKWLALIRRDNWQP' A
#
# COMPACT_ATOMS: atom_id res chain seq x y z
N MET A 1 8.78 -4.05 11.67
CA MET A 1 7.55 -3.24 11.46
C MET A 1 6.54 -4.10 10.71
N PRO A 2 5.30 -4.29 11.21
CA PRO A 2 4.32 -5.08 10.49
C PRO A 2 3.96 -4.40 9.16
N ALA A 3 4.03 -5.15 8.06
CA ALA A 3 3.54 -4.66 6.77
C ALA A 3 2.01 -4.60 6.82
N ILE A 4 1.46 -3.40 6.62
CA ILE A 4 0.02 -3.12 6.60
C ILE A 4 -0.33 -2.56 5.23
N CYS A 5 -1.49 -2.92 4.69
CA CYS A 5 -1.93 -2.37 3.42
C CYS A 5 -2.11 -0.85 3.51
N CYS A 6 -1.65 -0.14 2.47
CA CYS A 6 -1.75 1.29 2.32
C CYS A 6 -3.14 1.75 1.83
N ALA A 7 -3.93 0.87 1.22
CA ALA A 7 -5.23 1.22 0.66
C ALA A 7 -6.24 1.65 1.73
N VAL A 8 -6.97 2.74 1.46
CA VAL A 8 -8.07 3.21 2.34
C VAL A 8 -9.13 2.11 2.47
N GLY A 9 -9.51 1.79 3.71
CA GLY A 9 -10.49 0.73 4.02
C GLY A 9 -9.91 -0.69 4.05
N CYS A 10 -8.65 -0.88 3.66
CA CYS A 10 -8.01 -2.19 3.74
C CYS A 10 -7.39 -2.42 5.12
N ASN A 11 -8.02 -3.29 5.91
CA ASN A 11 -7.52 -3.69 7.24
C ASN A 11 -6.62 -4.95 7.20
N ASN A 12 -6.07 -5.26 6.02
CA ASN A 12 -5.16 -6.38 5.84
C ASN A 12 -3.77 -6.02 6.36
N SER A 13 -3.24 -6.89 7.21
CA SER A 13 -1.87 -6.82 7.72
C SER A 13 -1.22 -8.19 7.58
N CYS A 14 0.11 -8.20 7.49
CA CYS A 14 0.89 -9.44 7.39
C CYS A 14 0.63 -10.38 8.57
N GLN A 15 0.30 -9.82 9.75
CA GLN A 15 -0.12 -10.60 10.92
C GLN A 15 -1.52 -11.21 10.78
N ARG A 16 -2.48 -10.50 10.19
CA ARG A 16 -3.84 -11.03 9.98
C ARG A 16 -3.90 -12.07 8.87
N ASN A 17 -3.15 -11.85 7.80
CA ASN A 17 -3.21 -12.66 6.59
C ASN A 17 -1.80 -13.03 6.12
N PRO A 18 -1.14 -14.02 6.77
CA PRO A 18 0.23 -14.42 6.44
C PRO A 18 0.35 -15.07 5.05
N LYS A 19 -0.77 -15.51 4.45
CA LYS A 19 -0.81 -16.07 3.09
C LYS A 19 -0.79 -15.00 2.00
N LEU A 20 -1.06 -13.74 2.34
CA LEU A 20 -1.03 -12.63 1.38
C LEU A 20 0.40 -12.10 1.23
N GLN A 21 0.80 -11.88 -0.01
CA GLN A 21 2.06 -11.21 -0.31
C GLN A 21 1.87 -9.70 -0.20
N PHE A 22 2.73 -9.04 0.56
CA PHE A 22 2.74 -7.58 0.72
C PHE A 22 3.82 -7.00 -0.19
N TYR A 23 3.40 -6.14 -1.12
CA TYR A 23 4.30 -5.47 -2.05
C TYR A 23 4.50 -4.02 -1.66
N SER A 24 5.73 -3.53 -1.83
CA SER A 24 6.06 -2.11 -1.70
C SER A 24 5.62 -1.34 -2.94
N ILE A 25 5.37 -0.03 -2.76
CA ILE A 25 5.06 0.85 -3.89
C ILE A 25 6.26 0.87 -4.85
N PRO A 26 6.04 0.69 -6.16
CA PRO A 26 7.12 0.69 -7.15
C PRO A 26 7.88 2.02 -7.16
N LYS A 27 9.18 1.96 -7.46
CA LYS A 27 10.06 3.15 -7.53
C LYS A 27 9.87 3.95 -8.82
N GLU A 28 9.37 3.31 -9.89
CA GLU A 28 9.15 3.96 -11.18
C GLU A 28 8.05 5.03 -11.08
N LEU A 29 8.34 6.25 -11.54
CA LEU A 29 7.47 7.43 -11.37
C LEU A 29 6.06 7.24 -11.95
N ASP A 30 5.92 6.75 -13.18
CA ASP A 30 4.60 6.54 -13.81
C ASP A 30 3.75 5.54 -13.02
N ARG A 31 4.34 4.38 -12.70
CA ARG A 31 3.67 3.33 -11.96
C ARG A 31 3.37 3.78 -10.52
N ARG A 32 4.29 4.50 -9.88
CA ARG A 32 4.09 5.10 -8.55
C ARG A 32 2.93 6.08 -8.56
N ASN A 33 2.86 6.98 -9.54
CA ASN A 33 1.76 7.94 -9.64
C ASN A 33 0.40 7.25 -9.83
N LYS A 34 0.34 6.20 -10.66
CA LYS A 34 -0.87 5.38 -10.82
C LYS A 34 -1.29 4.72 -9.50
N TRP A 35 -0.34 4.15 -8.77
CA TRP A 35 -0.62 3.54 -7.47
C TRP A 35 -1.09 4.58 -6.44
N LEU A 36 -0.42 5.72 -6.33
CA LEU A 36 -0.80 6.80 -5.42
C LEU A 36 -2.19 7.35 -5.75
N ALA A 37 -2.49 7.55 -7.04
CA ALA A 37 -3.81 7.99 -7.51
C ALA A 37 -4.94 7.02 -7.16
N LEU A 38 -4.65 5.70 -7.12
CA LEU A 38 -5.62 4.67 -6.73
C LEU A 38 -5.77 4.54 -5.21
N ILE A 39 -4.67 4.68 -4.46
CA ILE A 39 -4.68 4.58 -3.00
C ILE A 39 -5.51 5.72 -2.37
N ARG A 40 -5.59 6.89 -3.05
CA ARG A 40 -6.42 8.05 -2.65
C ARG A 40 -6.35 8.40 -1.16
N ARG A 41 -5.18 8.26 -0.54
CA ARG A 41 -4.96 8.78 0.82
C ARG A 41 -4.64 10.26 0.69
N ASP A 42 -5.62 11.07 1.05
CA ASP A 42 -5.41 12.48 1.33
C ASP A 42 -4.29 12.61 2.38
N ASN A 43 -3.26 13.42 2.12
CA ASN A 43 -2.05 13.57 2.96
C ASN A 43 -1.18 12.30 3.19
N TRP A 44 -1.01 11.43 2.18
CA TRP A 44 0.01 10.38 2.27
C TRP A 44 1.43 10.99 2.28
N GLN A 45 2.15 10.85 3.40
CA GLN A 45 3.60 11.04 3.47
C GLN A 45 4.28 9.66 3.59
N PRO A 46 5.27 9.34 2.74
CA PRO A 46 5.98 8.07 2.75
C PRO A 46 6.76 7.83 4.05
#